data_AF-A0A816J6Z9-F1
#
_entry.id   AF-A0A816J6Z9-F1
#
_cell.length_a   1.000
_cell.length_b   1.000
_cell.length_c   1.000
_cell.angle_alpha   90.00
_cell.angle_beta   90.00
_cell.angle_gamma   90.00
#
_symmetry.space_group_name_H-M   'P 1'
#
loop_
_entity.id
_entity.type
_entity.pdbx_description
1 polymer ?
#
loop_
_entity_poly.entity_id
_entity_poly.type
_entity_poly.pdbx_seq_one_letter_code
_entity_poly.pdbx_strand_id
1 'polypeptide(L)' 'MEMCKVMRSHGKRVEGIIHGGVGHAFHILDKSSVSRDRIHDMMYRLRNFIHP' A
#
# COMPACT_ATOMS: atom_id res chain seq x y z
N MET A 1 0.23 -0.27 -11.36
CA MET A 1 -0.74 -1.38 -11.32
C MET A 1 -0.41 -2.48 -12.33
N GLU A 2 0.16 -2.15 -13.49
CA GLU A 2 0.57 -3.16 -14.50
C GLU A 2 1.56 -4.20 -13.98
N MET A 3 2.59 -3.81 -13.22
CA MET A 3 3.46 -4.77 -12.54
C MET A 3 2.68 -5.76 -11.66
N CYS A 4 1.68 -5.29 -10.91
CA CYS A 4 0.84 -6.16 -10.09
C CYS A 4 0.04 -7.15 -10.96
N LYS A 5 -0.48 -6.72 -12.12
CA LYS A 5 -1.19 -7.60 -13.06
C LYS A 5 -0.25 -8.68 -13.60
N VAL A 6 0.96 -8.30 -14.03
CA VAL A 6 1.98 -9.25 -14.50
C VAL A 6 2.35 -10.24 -13.40
N MET A 7 2.58 -9.79 -12.18
CA MET A 7 2.90 -10.71 -11.08
C MET A 7 1.75 -11.69 -10.79
N ARG A 8 0.49 -11.22 -10.82
CA ARG A 8 -0.69 -12.10 -10.68
C ARG A 8 -0.79 -13.11 -11.82
N SER A 9 -0.51 -12.70 -13.07
CA SER A 9 -0.54 -13.63 -14.21
C SER A 9 0.50 -14.74 -14.10
N HIS A 10 1.55 -14.55 -13.29
CA HIS A 10 2.55 -15.57 -12.95
C HIS A 10 2.25 -16.30 -11.63
N GLY A 11 0.99 -16.27 -11.17
CA GLY A 11 0.53 -17.00 -9.97
C GLY A 11 1.07 -16.44 -8.65
N LYS A 12 1.61 -15.22 -8.62
CA LYS A 12 2.09 -14.60 -7.38
C LYS A 12 0.92 -14.01 -6.59
N ARG A 13 0.94 -14.19 -5.26
CA ARG A 13 0.02 -13.50 -4.34
C ARG A 13 0.38 -12.01 -4.33
N VAL A 14 -0.55 -11.16 -4.76
CA VAL A 14 -0.31 -9.71 -4.89
C VAL A 14 -1.54 -8.93 -4.46
N GLU A 15 -1.36 -8.05 -3.48
CA GLU A 15 -2.31 -6.99 -3.14
C GLU A 15 -1.79 -5.65 -3.68
N GLY A 16 -2.68 -4.86 -4.28
CA GLY A 16 -2.34 -3.54 -4.80
C GLY A 16 -3.40 -2.55 -4.38
N ILE A 17 -2.99 -1.47 -3.71
CA ILE A 17 -3.86 -0.41 -3.22
C ILE A 17 -3.33 0.95 -3.66
N ILE A 18 -4.24 1.89 -3.92
CA ILE A 18 -3.92 3.29 -4.19
C ILE A 18 -4.43 4.10 -3.00
N HIS A 19 -3.52 4.82 -2.32
CA HIS A 19 -3.90 5.77 -1.28
C HIS A 19 -4.08 7.16 -1.91
N GLY A 20 -5.33 7.62 -1.97
CA GLY A 20 -5.66 8.97 -2.42
C GLY A 20 -5.52 10.03 -1.31
N GLY A 21 -5.32 11.28 -1.73
CA GLY A 21 -5.21 12.43 -0.81
C GLY A 21 -3.82 12.62 -0.18
N VAL A 22 -2.80 11.92 -0.69
CA VAL A 22 -1.42 11.95 -0.20
C VAL A 22 -0.44 12.10 -1.37
N GLY A 23 0.74 12.66 -1.11
CA GLY A 23 1.80 12.82 -2.10
C GLY A 23 2.67 11.56 -2.30
N HIS A 24 3.69 11.69 -3.15
CA HIS A 24 4.69 10.64 -3.31
C HIS A 24 5.45 10.38 -2.01
N ALA A 25 5.71 9.09 -1.72
CA ALA A 25 6.44 8.65 -0.53
C ALA A 25 5.90 9.27 0.79
N PHE A 26 4.59 9.52 0.86
CA PHE A 26 3.93 10.13 2.02
C PHE A 26 4.23 9.43 3.35
N HIS A 27 4.51 8.13 3.31
CA HIS A 27 4.86 7.34 4.49
C HIS A 27 6.17 7.75 5.18
N ILE A 28 7.03 8.53 4.51
CA ILE A 28 8.27 9.08 5.08
C ILE A 28 8.26 10.62 5.01
N LEU A 29 7.69 11.18 3.95
CA LEU A 29 7.82 12.59 3.61
C LEU A 29 6.72 13.49 4.16
N ASP A 30 5.57 12.94 4.58
CA ASP A 30 4.42 13.74 5.00
C ASP A 30 3.98 13.40 6.45
N LYS A 31 3.81 14.45 7.25
CA LYS A 31 3.40 14.40 8.66
C LYS A 31 1.95 14.87 8.89
N SER A 32 1.21 15.18 7.82
CA SER A 32 -0.21 15.53 7.88
C SER A 32 -1.03 14.42 8.56
N SER A 33 -2.17 14.80 9.13
CA SER A 33 -3.10 13.82 9.72
C SER A 33 -3.58 12.80 8.69
N VAL A 34 -3.91 13.26 7.48
CA VAL A 34 -4.31 12.41 6.36
C VAL A 34 -3.23 11.38 6.04
N SER A 35 -1.97 11.79 5.96
CA SER A 35 -0.88 10.85 5.70
C SER A 35 -0.69 9.85 6.83
N ARG A 36 -0.83 10.25 8.10
CA ARG A 36 -0.78 9.31 9.24
C ARG A 36 -1.88 8.25 9.16
N ASP A 37 -3.11 8.64 8.85
CA ASP A 37 -4.22 7.69 8.72
C ASP A 37 -3.97 6.70 7.57
N ARG A 38 -3.44 7.19 6.43
CA ARG A 38 -3.07 6.33 5.30
C ARG A 38 -1.90 5.41 5.60
N ILE A 39 -0.92 5.85 6.38
CA ILE A 39 0.19 5.00 6.85
C ILE A 39 -0.36 3.89 7.74
N HIS A 40 -1.30 4.19 8.63
CA HIS A 40 -1.88 3.19 9.51
C HIS A 40 -2.63 2.09 8.73
N ASP A 41 -3.47 2.46 7.76
CA ASP A 41 -4.13 1.50 6.85
C ASP A 41 -3.12 0.68 6.03
N MET A 42 -2.08 1.34 5.49
CA MET A 42 -1.00 0.66 4.76
C MET A 42 -0.29 -0.40 5.62
N MET A 43 0.08 -0.05 6.86
CA MET A 43 0.77 -0.95 7.77
C MET A 43 -0.10 -2.10 8.25
N TYR A 44 -1.40 -1.86 8.49
CA TYR A 44 -2.36 -2.91 8.83
C TYR A 44 -2.46 -3.94 7.70
N ARG A 45 -2.60 -3.50 6.45
CA ARG A 45 -2.65 -4.37 5.28
C ARG A 45 -1.36 -5.16 5.09
N LEU A 46 -0.20 -4.54 5.26
CA LEU A 46 1.09 -5.23 5.20
C LEU A 46 1.18 -6.35 6.24
N ARG A 47 0.74 -6.09 7.49
CA ARG A 47 0.74 -7.11 8.55
C ARG A 47 -0.14 -8.30 8.18
N ASN A 48 -1.37 -8.05 7.72
CA ASN A 48 -2.28 -9.10 7.29
C ASN A 48 -1.76 -9.87 6.06
N PHE A 49 -1.09 -9.19 5.13
CA PHE A 49 -0.53 -9.86 3.96
C PHE A 49 0.62 -10.82 4.34
N ILE A 50 1.45 -10.45 5.33
CA ILE A 50 2.56 -11.28 5.81
C ILE A 50 2.05 -12.41 6.71
N HIS A 51 1.02 -12.15 7.52
CA HIS A 51 0.39 -13.09 8.44
C HIS A 51 -1.10 -13.22 8.12
N PRO A 52 -1.46 -13.98 7.06
CA PRO A 52 -2.84 -14.11 6.59
C PRO A 52 -3.73 -14.87 7.58
#